data_AF-A0A7Z0RG42-F1
#
_entry.id   AF-A0A7Z0RG42-F1
#
_cell.length_a   1.000
_cell.length_b   1.000
_cell.length_c   1.000
_cell.angle_alpha   90.00
_cell.angle_beta   90.00
_cell.angle_gamma   90.00
#
_symmetry.space_group_name_H-M   'P 1'
#
loop_
_entity.id
_entity.type
_entity.pdbx_description
1 polymer ?
#
loop_
_entity_poly.entity_id
_entity_poly.type
_entity_poly.pdbx_seq_one_letter_code
_entity_poly.pdbx_strand_id
1 'polypeptide(L)'
;MEFSSDIERQLNGYGLTTAHILYRMPDFESVLQTYVWQDYDLAPDFPEMHRFLDFWQSKLDGPLHSVRYSHQRLIGPNEWRRVMGELRLH
;
A
#
# COMPACT_ATOMS: atom_id res chain seq x y z
N MET A 1 22.05 3.51 6.26
CA MET A 1 21.08 3.40 5.15
C MET A 1 21.27 2.01 4.58
N GLU A 2 20.53 1.02 5.08
CA GLU A 2 20.65 -0.37 4.65
C GLU A 2 19.95 -0.54 3.31
N PHE A 3 20.70 -0.41 2.22
CA PHE A 3 20.21 -0.76 0.88
C PHE A 3 20.16 -2.28 0.65
N SER A 4 20.76 -3.07 1.56
CA SER A 4 20.87 -4.52 1.37
C SER A 4 19.53 -5.23 1.55
N SER A 5 18.69 -4.84 2.53
CA SER A 5 17.45 -5.56 2.85
C SER A 5 16.40 -5.50 1.74
N ASP A 6 16.20 -4.32 1.12
CA ASP A 6 15.20 -4.14 0.06
C ASP A 6 15.60 -4.86 -1.23
N ILE A 7 16.88 -4.77 -1.60
CA ILE A 7 17.41 -5.51 -2.76
C ILE A 7 17.37 -7.02 -2.48
N GLU A 8 17.75 -7.45 -1.28
CA GLU A 8 17.63 -8.86 -0.86
C GLU A 8 16.18 -9.34 -0.95
N ARG A 9 15.19 -8.54 -0.50
CA ARG A 9 13.76 -8.87 -0.66
C ARG A 9 13.39 -9.01 -2.13
N GLN A 10 13.80 -8.08 -2.99
CA GLN A 10 13.57 -8.15 -4.44
C GLN A 10 14.19 -9.41 -5.06
N LEU A 11 15.42 -9.76 -4.69
CA LEU A 11 16.10 -10.98 -5.14
C LEU A 11 15.37 -12.26 -4.66
N ASN A 12 14.73 -12.21 -3.49
CA ASN A 12 13.89 -13.29 -2.97
C ASN A 12 12.48 -13.31 -3.60
N GLY A 13 12.22 -12.50 -4.62
CA GLY A 13 10.97 -12.50 -5.39
C GLY A 13 9.90 -11.56 -4.86
N TYR A 14 10.19 -10.74 -3.85
CA TYR A 14 9.28 -9.70 -3.40
C TYR A 14 9.20 -8.57 -4.42
N GLY A 15 8.01 -8.01 -4.60
CA GLY A 15 7.77 -6.82 -5.40
C GLY A 15 7.14 -5.71 -4.56
N LEU A 16 7.41 -4.46 -4.92
CA LEU A 16 6.81 -3.32 -4.25
C LEU A 16 5.30 -3.33 -4.51
N THR A 17 4.52 -3.36 -3.44
CA THR A 17 3.06 -3.40 -3.47
C THR A 17 2.52 -2.13 -2.83
N THR A 18 1.66 -1.43 -3.55
CA THR A 18 0.99 -0.21 -3.06
C THR A 18 -0.50 -0.49 -2.97
N ALA A 19 -1.08 -0.34 -1.79
CA ALA A 19 -2.51 -0.52 -1.54
C ALA A 19 -3.15 0.81 -1.10
N HIS A 20 -4.17 1.24 -1.83
CA HIS A 20 -5.08 2.30 -1.46
C HIS A 20 -6.24 1.70 -0.69
N ILE A 21 -6.25 1.96 0.62
CA ILE A 21 -7.23 1.44 1.57
C ILE A 21 -8.23 2.54 1.86
N LEU A 22 -9.48 2.32 1.43
CA LEU A 22 -10.59 3.20 1.72
C LEU A 22 -11.33 2.66 2.95
N TYR A 23 -11.60 3.51 3.92
CA TYR A 23 -12.28 3.15 5.16
C TYR A 23 -13.23 4.26 5.61
N ARG A 24 -14.21 3.92 6.45
CA ARG A 24 -15.16 4.88 7.00
C ARG A 24 -14.65 5.44 8.32
N MET A 25 -14.89 6.72 8.56
CA MET A 25 -14.61 7.30 9.89
C MET A 25 -15.57 6.71 10.94
N PRO A 26 -15.07 6.30 12.12
CA PRO A 26 -15.90 5.73 13.19
C PRO A 26 -17.04 6.67 13.63
N ASP A 27 -16.74 7.96 13.74
CA ASP A 27 -17.70 8.97 14.19
C ASP A 27 -18.63 9.47 13.05
N PHE A 28 -18.28 9.18 11.80
CA PHE A 28 -19.00 9.67 10.62
C PHE A 28 -18.97 8.65 9.48
N GLU A 29 -19.94 7.75 9.46
CA GLU A 29 -19.98 6.63 8.50
C GLU A 29 -20.07 7.07 7.03
N SER A 30 -20.59 8.28 6.76
CA SER A 30 -20.65 8.87 5.41
C SER A 30 -19.31 9.42 4.92
N VAL A 31 -18.33 9.60 5.81
CA VAL A 31 -17.01 10.13 5.47
C VAL A 31 -16.07 8.96 5.14
N LEU A 32 -15.56 8.97 3.91
CA LEU A 32 -14.55 8.02 3.45
C LEU A 32 -13.17 8.66 3.49
N GLN A 33 -12.22 7.98 4.10
CA GLN A 33 -10.82 8.37 4.14
C GLN A 33 -9.95 7.33 3.42
N THR A 34 -8.88 7.79 2.80
CA THR A 34 -7.89 6.93 2.14
C THR A 34 -6.62 6.85 2.97
N TYR A 35 -6.11 5.63 3.15
CA TYR A 35 -4.77 5.34 3.65
C TYR A 35 -3.97 4.65 2.55
N VAL A 36 -2.74 5.08 2.31
CA VAL A 36 -1.83 4.44 1.36
C VAL A 36 -0.84 3.59 2.14
N TRP A 37 -0.95 2.29 1.96
CA TRP A 37 0.02 1.31 2.45
C TRP A 37 0.98 0.95 1.32
N GLN A 38 2.27 0.87 1.63
CA GLN A 38 3.27 0.43 0.65
C GLN A 38 4.35 -0.39 1.34
N ASP A 39 4.56 -1.61 0.87
CA ASP A 39 5.62 -2.51 1.34
C ASP A 39 5.99 -3.53 0.24
N TYR A 40 7.09 -4.23 0.44
CA TYR A 40 7.47 -5.40 -0.34
C TYR A 40 6.58 -6.58 0.01
N ASP A 41 5.96 -7.19 -1.01
CA ASP A 41 5.07 -8.33 -0.84
C ASP A 41 5.29 -9.41 -1.91
N LEU A 42 4.77 -10.61 -1.66
CA LEU A 42 4.91 -11.78 -2.54
C LEU A 42 3.61 -12.03 -3.31
N ALA A 43 3.59 -11.74 -4.61
CA ALA A 43 2.48 -12.12 -5.48
C ALA A 43 2.50 -13.63 -5.79
N PRO A 44 1.34 -14.30 -5.95
CA PRO A 44 -0.02 -13.75 -5.94
C PRO A 44 -0.69 -13.72 -4.56
N ASP A 45 -0.03 -14.21 -3.51
CA ASP A 45 -0.66 -14.45 -2.21
C ASP A 45 -0.72 -13.20 -1.31
N PHE A 46 0.15 -12.22 -1.55
CA PHE A 46 0.25 -10.95 -0.82
C PHE A 46 0.18 -11.08 0.70
N PRO A 47 1.02 -11.93 1.33
CA PRO A 47 0.95 -12.21 2.77
C PRO A 47 1.13 -10.97 3.66
N GLU A 48 1.93 -9.99 3.25
CA GLU A 48 2.18 -8.79 4.06
C GLU A 48 0.97 -7.86 4.06
N MET A 49 0.35 -7.65 2.88
CA MET A 49 -0.88 -6.86 2.76
C MET A 49 -2.03 -7.50 3.55
N HIS A 50 -2.23 -8.81 3.45
CA HIS A 50 -3.28 -9.49 4.21
C HIS A 50 -3.07 -9.34 5.72
N ARG A 51 -1.83 -9.55 6.20
CA ARG A 51 -1.50 -9.36 7.62
C ARG A 51 -1.80 -7.94 8.10
N PHE A 52 -1.50 -6.94 7.28
CA PHE A 52 -1.81 -5.55 7.59
C PHE A 52 -3.33 -5.29 7.64
N LEU A 53 -4.10 -5.86 6.71
CA LEU A 53 -5.56 -5.73 6.70
C LEU A 53 -6.22 -6.46 7.88
N ASP A 54 -5.69 -7.59 8.32
CA ASP A 54 -6.15 -8.30 9.51
C ASP A 54 -5.85 -7.51 10.79
N PHE A 55 -4.66 -6.90 10.86
CA PHE A 55 -4.33 -5.94 11.91
C PHE A 55 -5.31 -4.75 11.88
N TRP A 56 -5.60 -4.21 10.70
CA TRP A 56 -6.53 -3.09 10.56
C TRP A 56 -7.89 -3.42 11.12
N GLN A 57 -8.49 -4.53 10.68
CA GLN A 57 -9.82 -4.95 11.12
C GLN A 57 -9.89 -5.25 12.63
N SER A 58 -8.79 -5.67 13.24
CA SER A 58 -8.75 -6.02 14.67
C SER A 58 -8.39 -4.87 15.60
N LYS A 59 -7.71 -3.83 15.11
CA LYS A 59 -7.13 -2.76 15.95
C LYS A 59 -7.60 -1.35 15.61
N LEU A 60 -8.13 -1.10 14.41
CA LEU A 60 -8.57 0.23 14.00
C LEU A 60 -10.10 0.32 14.03
N ASP A 61 -10.62 1.43 14.55
CA ASP A 61 -12.06 1.64 14.73
C ASP A 61 -12.83 1.85 13.40
N GLY A 62 -12.12 2.20 12.32
CA GLY A 62 -12.73 2.53 11.03
C GLY A 62 -12.93 1.30 10.15
N PRO A 63 -14.17 0.89 9.83
CA PRO A 63 -14.41 -0.28 9.01
C PRO A 63 -13.90 -0.07 7.58
N LEU A 64 -13.27 -1.11 7.03
CA LEU A 64 -12.79 -1.12 5.66
C LEU A 64 -13.97 -1.02 4.69
N HIS A 65 -13.86 -0.12 3.71
CA HIS A 65 -14.80 -0.02 2.60
C HIS A 65 -14.30 -0.82 1.40
N SER A 66 -13.07 -0.54 0.95
CA SER A 66 -12.48 -1.20 -0.22
C SER A 66 -10.98 -1.03 -0.26
N VAL A 67 -10.28 -2.02 -0.79
CA VAL A 67 -8.83 -1.96 -1.03
C VAL A 67 -8.58 -2.09 -2.54
N ARG A 68 -7.79 -1.18 -3.10
CA ARG A 68 -7.28 -1.26 -4.47
C ARG A 68 -5.77 -1.29 -4.41
N TYR A 69 -5.12 -2.23 -5.09
CA TYR A 69 -3.68 -2.39 -5.01
C TYR A 69 -3.04 -2.57 -6.39
N SER A 70 -1.78 -2.18 -6.48
CA SER A 70 -0.89 -2.48 -7.60
C SER A 70 0.39 -3.12 -7.08
N HIS A 71 0.90 -4.09 -7.82
CA HIS A 71 2.12 -4.81 -7.48
C HIS A 71 3.13 -4.72 -8.62
N GLN A 72 4.34 -4.26 -8.31
CA GLN A 72 5.43 -4.18 -9.26
C GLN A 72 6.42 -5.32 -9.01
N ARG A 73 6.35 -6.35 -9.87
CA ARG A 73 7.18 -7.57 -9.78
C ARG A 73 8.61 -7.40 -10.32
N LEU A 74 8.85 -6.39 -11.15
CA LEU A 74 10.14 -6.20 -11.81
C LEU A 74 11.20 -5.70 -10.82
N ILE A 75 12.28 -6.47 -10.66
CA ILE A 75 13.56 -5.97 -10.14
C ILE A 75 14.05 -4.95 -11.17
N GLY A 76 13.83 -3.67 -10.87
CA GLY A 76 14.17 -2.59 -11.78
C GLY A 76 14.38 -1.31 -10.99
N PRO A 77 15.12 -0.33 -11.54
CA PRO A 77 15.24 0.96 -10.90
C PRO A 77 13.84 1.54 -10.67
N ASN A 78 13.56 1.97 -9.43
CA ASN A 78 12.42 2.83 -9.17
C ASN A 78 12.68 4.13 -9.95
N GLU A 79 12.08 4.26 -11.13
CA GLU A 79 12.17 5.46 -11.93
C GLU A 79 11.43 6.58 -11.19
N TRP A 80 12.19 7.42 -10.48
CA TRP A 80 11.64 8.64 -9.93
C TRP A 80 11.29 9.56 -11.10
N ARG A 81 9.99 9.68 -11.37
CA ARG A 81 9.49 10.68 -12.32
C ARG A 81 9.15 11.95 -11.56
N ARG A 82 9.87 13.02 -11.84
CA ARG A 82 9.49 14.38 -11.39
C ARG A 82 8.13 14.74 -11.98
N VAL A 83 7.09 14.83 -11.14
CA VAL A 83 5.79 15.35 -11.56
C VAL A 83 5.76 16.85 -11.21
N MET A 84 5.78 17.70 -12.23
CA MET A 84 5.69 19.17 -12.10
C MET A 84 4.25 19.66 -12.29
N GLY A 85 3.27 18.98 -11.70
CA GLY A 85 1.86 19.33 -11.85
C GLY A 85 1.13 19.27 -10.53
N GLU A 86 0.58 20.41 -10.11
CA GLU A 86 -0.36 20.49 -9.00
C GLU A 86 -1.77 20.59 -9.59
N LEU A 87 -2.62 19.61 -9.33
CA LEU A 87 -4.03 19.64 -9.74
C LEU A 87 -4.84 20.23 -8.59
N ARG A 88 -5.24 21.50 -8.71
CA ARG A 88 -6.23 22.10 -7.81
C ARG A 88 -7.63 21.69 -8.25
N LEU A 89 -8.32 20.92 -7.41
CA LEU A 89 -9.75 20.66 -7.52
C LEU A 89 -10.50 21.67 -6.63
N HIS A 90 -11.52 22.30 -7.20
CA HIS A 90 -12.44 23.24 -6.54
C HIS A 90 -13.73 22.53 -6.12
#